data_AF-A0A7J0ACD9-F1
#
_entry.id   AF-A0A7J0ACD9-F1
#
_cell.length_a   1.000
_cell.length_b   1.000
_cell.length_c   1.000
_cell.angle_alpha   90.00
_cell.angle_beta   90.00
_cell.angle_gamma   90.00
#
_symmetry.space_group_name_H-M   'P 1'
#
loop_
_entity.id
_entity.type
_entity.pdbx_description
1 polymer ?
#
loop_
_entity_poly.entity_id
_entity_poly.type
_entity_poly.pdbx_seq_one_letter_code
_entity_poly.pdbx_strand_id
1 'polypeptide(L)'
;MNPIAKTFPVFDNIFEAMSFISYLEKNALKTSYIMPLFMAGIDPFVAGGIGLDKDSFIVTRLMCNPDDVDYFRMLSVDDNMPYLTDFKRFSLKPNLAHSNFLFRGQKEDYKSIKANLFRDKNKRYFLDDMIKINELTAFMAMHPIVQLLGIKGFELCGHPMKLQANLYGLAQHYYNKTTEVDFSSSLDVAAFFAVTEYDKATDRYLPIENDSESTGVLYVLPISKSLTQNIIYGYKITSIGKQFCFERPARQLGFLVDCSGNKDLIDHPLLLRVEFRHNKEITHKIYNAWNCGEAISPSDPLEYYWMKYRETTNMPFCISNKAIELNLYRNPKETMDSLINKILTYKDENGNLVFKITGKVWPEFPREILERYWADIKNGWWEDVFCDNVYFPMSGSKMISAFRELPKDSRYRSAFYEK
;
A
#
# COMPACT_ATOMS: atom_id res chain seq x y z
N MET A 1 -21.83 -9.04 -22.43
CA MET A 1 -21.65 -10.34 -21.74
C MET A 1 -20.29 -10.88 -22.12
N ASN A 2 -19.46 -11.17 -21.13
CA ASN A 2 -18.04 -11.46 -21.30
C ASN A 2 -17.81 -12.98 -21.52
N PRO A 3 -17.06 -13.44 -22.55
CA PRO A 3 -16.98 -14.87 -22.91
C PRO A 3 -16.20 -15.77 -21.94
N ILE A 4 -15.66 -15.23 -20.85
CA ILE A 4 -14.89 -15.97 -19.84
C ILE A 4 -15.53 -15.80 -18.45
N ALA A 5 -16.86 -15.85 -18.37
CA ALA A 5 -17.51 -16.31 -17.15
C ALA A 5 -17.59 -17.84 -17.20
N LYS A 6 -16.44 -18.54 -17.19
CA LYS A 6 -16.46 -19.93 -16.73
C LYS A 6 -16.78 -19.84 -15.25
N THR A 7 -18.05 -20.06 -14.90
CA THR A 7 -18.40 -20.38 -13.51
C THR A 7 -17.61 -21.63 -13.15
N PHE A 8 -16.56 -21.45 -12.35
CA PHE A 8 -15.85 -22.57 -11.75
C PHE A 8 -16.77 -23.23 -10.72
N PRO A 9 -16.64 -24.54 -10.47
CA PRO A 9 -17.32 -25.14 -9.34
C PRO A 9 -16.89 -24.43 -8.05
N VAL A 10 -17.79 -24.40 -7.06
CA VAL A 10 -17.41 -24.05 -5.69
C VAL A 10 -16.52 -25.18 -5.17
N PHE A 11 -15.31 -24.85 -4.76
CA PHE A 11 -14.35 -25.82 -4.21
C PHE A 11 -14.72 -26.20 -2.77
N ASP A 12 -14.36 -27.40 -2.33
CA ASP A 12 -14.75 -27.89 -1.00
C ASP A 12 -14.02 -27.17 0.13
N ASN A 13 -12.87 -26.56 -0.15
CA ASN A 13 -12.11 -25.73 0.78
C ASN A 13 -11.13 -24.81 0.05
N ILE A 14 -10.51 -23.90 0.79
CA ILE A 14 -9.57 -22.93 0.23
C ILE A 14 -8.31 -23.56 -0.37
N PHE A 15 -7.80 -24.68 0.17
CA PHE A 15 -6.59 -25.30 -0.38
C PHE A 15 -6.82 -25.88 -1.77
N GLU A 16 -8.02 -26.40 -2.05
CA GLU A 16 -8.39 -26.84 -3.40
C GLU A 16 -8.51 -25.66 -4.36
N ALA A 17 -9.15 -24.56 -3.94
CA ALA A 17 -9.21 -23.33 -4.73
C ALA A 17 -7.82 -22.77 -5.04
N MET A 18 -6.92 -22.73 -4.05
CA MET A 18 -5.53 -22.30 -4.23
C MET A 18 -4.76 -23.24 -5.16
N SER A 19 -4.98 -24.54 -5.07
CA SER A 19 -4.36 -25.54 -5.96
C SER A 19 -4.79 -25.34 -7.40
N PHE A 20 -6.08 -25.07 -7.62
CA PHE A 20 -6.61 -24.73 -8.94
C PHE A 20 -6.01 -23.44 -9.49
N ILE A 21 -5.93 -22.38 -8.70
CA ILE A 21 -5.31 -21.11 -9.11
C ILE A 21 -3.82 -21.30 -9.43
N SER A 22 -3.10 -22.05 -8.61
CA SER A 22 -1.69 -22.38 -8.84
C SER A 22 -1.49 -23.19 -10.12
N TYR A 23 -2.43 -24.08 -10.46
CA TYR A 23 -2.45 -24.76 -11.74
C TYR A 23 -2.66 -23.79 -12.91
N LEU A 24 -3.58 -22.82 -12.80
CA LEU A 24 -3.79 -21.79 -13.81
C LEU A 24 -2.51 -20.95 -14.01
N GLU A 25 -1.83 -20.55 -12.93
CA GLU A 25 -0.60 -19.75 -12.99
C GLU A 25 0.52 -20.51 -13.69
N LYS A 26 0.75 -21.77 -13.31
CA LYS A 26 1.74 -22.66 -13.95
C LYS A 26 1.46 -22.85 -15.44
N ASN A 27 0.20 -22.99 -15.82
CA ASN A 27 -0.14 -23.13 -17.24
C ASN A 27 0.01 -21.82 -18.00
N ALA A 28 -0.40 -20.69 -17.42
CA ALA A 28 -0.20 -19.36 -18.02
C ALA A 28 1.30 -19.09 -18.24
N LEU A 29 2.16 -19.48 -17.30
CA LEU A 29 3.62 -19.43 -17.47
C LEU A 29 4.14 -20.34 -18.60
N LYS A 30 3.52 -21.51 -18.83
CA LYS A 30 3.91 -22.46 -19.89
C LYS A 30 3.41 -22.09 -21.29
N THR A 31 2.16 -21.61 -21.41
CA THR A 31 1.51 -21.31 -22.70
C THR A 31 1.89 -19.94 -23.25
N SER A 32 2.37 -19.06 -22.38
CA SER A 32 3.03 -17.86 -22.84
C SER A 32 4.35 -18.30 -23.49
N TYR A 33 4.46 -18.20 -24.82
CA TYR A 33 5.67 -18.48 -25.62
C TYR A 33 6.82 -17.49 -25.31
N ILE A 34 7.13 -17.31 -24.04
CA ILE A 34 8.14 -16.41 -23.55
C ILE A 34 9.39 -17.27 -23.38
N MET A 35 10.11 -17.50 -24.48
CA MET A 35 11.58 -17.60 -24.44
C MET A 35 12.21 -16.83 -25.62
N PRO A 36 11.63 -16.87 -26.84
CA PRO A 36 12.08 -16.02 -27.95
C PRO A 36 11.35 -14.66 -28.04
N LEU A 37 10.22 -14.46 -27.36
CA LEU A 37 9.48 -13.19 -27.28
C LEU A 37 9.87 -12.30 -26.07
N PHE A 38 10.85 -12.72 -25.27
CA PHE A 38 11.48 -11.91 -24.21
C PHE A 38 12.31 -10.73 -24.77
N MET A 39 12.56 -10.68 -26.08
CA MET A 39 13.41 -9.66 -26.72
C MET A 39 12.69 -8.40 -27.23
N ALA A 40 11.38 -8.21 -26.97
CA ALA A 40 10.65 -7.05 -27.47
C ALA A 40 9.63 -6.45 -26.46
N GLY A 41 10.12 -6.01 -25.30
CA GLY A 41 9.33 -5.14 -24.39
C GLY A 41 8.98 -5.71 -23.02
N ILE A 42 9.70 -6.72 -22.53
CA ILE A 42 9.77 -6.95 -21.09
C ILE A 42 10.78 -5.97 -20.53
N ASP A 43 10.38 -5.22 -19.51
CA ASP A 43 11.33 -4.49 -18.70
C ASP A 43 12.36 -5.51 -18.18
N PRO A 44 13.66 -5.43 -18.55
CA PRO A 44 14.68 -6.38 -18.09
C PRO A 44 14.71 -6.56 -16.56
N PHE A 45 14.11 -5.63 -15.80
CA PHE A 45 13.88 -5.72 -14.37
C PHE A 45 13.00 -6.91 -13.92
N VAL A 46 12.06 -7.40 -14.74
CA VAL A 46 11.20 -8.57 -14.40
C VAL A 46 11.96 -9.90 -14.61
N ALA A 47 12.76 -10.00 -15.66
CA ALA A 47 13.57 -11.20 -15.92
C ALA A 47 14.66 -11.42 -14.86
N GLY A 48 15.18 -10.33 -14.27
CA GLY A 48 16.16 -10.38 -13.18
C GLY A 48 15.62 -10.91 -11.84
N GLY A 49 14.30 -11.01 -11.66
CA GLY A 49 13.67 -11.46 -10.41
C GLY A 49 13.46 -12.98 -10.29
N ILE A 50 13.72 -13.74 -11.36
CA ILE A 50 13.43 -15.20 -11.41
C ILE A 50 14.24 -15.98 -10.37
N GLY A 51 15.47 -15.54 -10.06
CA GLY A 51 16.31 -16.18 -9.05
C GLY A 51 16.05 -15.72 -7.62
N LEU A 52 15.11 -14.81 -7.40
CA LEU A 52 14.80 -14.24 -6.09
C LEU A 52 13.56 -14.89 -5.47
N ASP A 53 13.46 -14.77 -4.15
CA ASP A 53 12.30 -15.20 -3.40
C ASP A 53 11.05 -14.38 -3.76
N LYS A 54 9.87 -14.96 -3.52
CA LYS A 54 8.58 -14.32 -3.87
C LYS A 54 8.28 -13.09 -3.02
N ASP A 55 8.87 -13.01 -1.83
CA ASP A 55 8.77 -11.89 -0.90
C ASP A 55 9.90 -10.86 -1.05
N SER A 56 10.78 -11.04 -2.05
CA SER A 56 11.78 -10.03 -2.41
C SER A 56 11.13 -8.80 -3.03
N PHE A 57 11.76 -7.64 -2.82
CA PHE A 57 11.35 -6.34 -3.36
C PHE A 57 12.37 -5.85 -4.39
N ILE A 58 11.90 -5.68 -5.62
CA ILE A 58 12.71 -5.24 -6.74
C ILE A 58 12.63 -3.71 -6.85
N VAL A 59 13.80 -3.07 -6.80
CA VAL A 59 13.95 -1.63 -7.09
C VAL A 59 13.66 -1.42 -8.57
N THR A 60 12.47 -0.91 -8.87
CA THR A 60 11.96 -0.76 -10.23
C THR A 60 11.90 0.71 -10.60
N ARG A 61 12.47 1.11 -11.74
CA ARG A 61 12.37 2.49 -12.21
C ARG A 61 10.93 2.82 -12.56
N LEU A 62 10.45 3.96 -12.08
CA LEU A 62 9.14 4.50 -12.45
C LEU A 62 9.26 5.47 -13.62
N MET A 63 8.25 5.49 -14.48
CA MET A 63 8.06 6.58 -15.44
C MET A 63 7.79 7.86 -14.64
N CYS A 64 8.61 8.90 -14.84
CA CYS A 64 8.46 10.17 -14.12
C CYS A 64 7.29 10.97 -14.68
N ASN A 65 6.47 11.58 -13.82
CA ASN A 65 5.53 12.63 -14.21
C ASN A 65 6.19 13.99 -13.97
N PRO A 66 6.24 14.90 -14.96
CA PRO A 66 6.80 16.25 -14.77
C PRO A 66 6.23 17.01 -13.56
N ASP A 67 5.00 16.69 -13.15
CA ASP A 67 4.27 17.37 -12.07
C ASP A 67 4.65 16.92 -10.64
N ASP A 68 5.51 15.90 -10.49
CA ASP A 68 5.84 15.34 -9.18
C ASP A 68 6.70 16.28 -8.31
N VAL A 69 7.49 17.17 -8.94
CA VAL A 69 8.49 17.99 -8.24
C VAL A 69 7.82 18.95 -7.27
N ASP A 70 6.74 19.61 -7.68
CA ASP A 70 6.05 20.58 -6.84
C ASP A 70 5.31 19.91 -5.69
N TYR A 71 4.68 18.75 -5.93
CA TYR A 71 4.05 17.97 -4.88
C TYR A 71 5.06 17.58 -3.77
N PHE A 72 6.23 17.08 -4.15
CA PHE A 72 7.25 16.72 -3.17
C PHE A 72 7.91 17.95 -2.53
N ARG A 73 8.06 19.07 -3.25
CA ARG A 73 8.51 20.33 -2.63
C ARG A 73 7.56 20.78 -1.53
N MET A 74 6.23 20.69 -1.76
CA MET A 74 5.23 21.00 -0.73
C MET A 74 5.30 20.10 0.50
N LEU A 75 5.79 18.87 0.31
CA LEU A 75 5.97 17.88 1.37
C LEU A 75 7.35 17.97 2.05
N SER A 76 8.28 18.76 1.54
CA SER A 76 9.62 18.90 2.11
C SER A 76 9.57 19.64 3.44
N VAL A 77 10.11 19.02 4.48
CA VAL A 77 10.20 19.60 5.83
C VAL A 77 11.64 20.00 6.06
N ASP A 78 11.87 21.28 6.40
CA ASP A 78 13.17 21.84 6.83
C ASP A 78 14.28 21.80 5.74
N ASP A 79 15.29 22.65 5.86
CA ASP A 79 16.35 22.87 4.85
C ASP A 79 17.62 22.05 5.11
N ASN A 80 17.64 21.23 6.16
CA ASN A 80 18.84 20.46 6.58
C ASN A 80 19.38 19.47 5.55
N MET A 81 18.61 19.14 4.52
CA MET A 81 19.11 18.40 3.37
C MET A 81 18.54 19.03 2.09
N PRO A 82 19.39 19.32 1.08
CA PRO A 82 18.93 19.95 -0.14
C PRO A 82 17.96 19.02 -0.87
N TYR A 83 16.89 19.62 -1.39
CA TYR A 83 15.95 18.93 -2.24
C TYR A 83 16.60 18.63 -3.60
N LEU A 84 16.77 17.34 -3.94
CA LEU A 84 17.29 16.96 -5.25
C LEU A 84 16.20 17.19 -6.30
N THR A 85 16.53 17.95 -7.34
CA THR A 85 15.66 18.25 -8.48
C THR A 85 15.95 17.36 -9.70
N ASP A 86 17.19 16.90 -9.85
CA ASP A 86 17.59 15.95 -10.89
C ASP A 86 17.67 14.54 -10.29
N PHE A 87 16.54 13.85 -10.17
CA PHE A 87 16.47 12.50 -9.61
C PHE A 87 15.67 11.56 -10.50
N LYS A 88 16.01 10.27 -10.45
CA LYS A 88 15.18 9.20 -10.99
C LYS A 88 14.27 8.64 -9.90
N ARG A 89 13.01 8.37 -10.24
CA ARG A 89 12.03 7.74 -9.34
C ARG A 89 12.09 6.22 -9.45
N PHE A 90 11.98 5.56 -8.30
CA PHE A 90 11.96 4.10 -8.20
C PHE A 90 10.89 3.64 -7.21
N SER A 91 10.34 2.45 -7.37
CA SER A 91 9.52 1.78 -6.36
C SER A 91 10.21 0.53 -5.82
N LEU A 92 9.92 0.19 -4.57
CA LEU A 92 10.26 -1.11 -3.99
C LEU A 92 9.07 -2.06 -4.22
N LYS A 93 9.07 -2.69 -5.39
CA LYS A 93 7.94 -3.47 -5.88
C LYS A 93 8.06 -4.94 -5.48
N PRO A 94 6.99 -5.61 -4.99
CA PRO A 94 7.03 -7.05 -4.76
C PRO A 94 7.45 -7.83 -6.02
N ASN A 95 8.21 -8.91 -5.84
CA ASN A 95 8.71 -9.73 -6.94
C ASN A 95 7.56 -10.43 -7.68
N LEU A 96 7.36 -10.06 -8.95
CA LEU A 96 6.37 -10.69 -9.84
C LEU A 96 6.98 -11.70 -10.81
N ALA A 97 8.27 -12.04 -10.71
CA ALA A 97 8.92 -12.92 -11.68
C ALA A 97 8.29 -14.32 -11.75
N HIS A 98 7.62 -14.74 -10.67
CA HIS A 98 6.95 -16.04 -10.56
C HIS A 98 5.42 -15.95 -10.62
N SER A 99 4.86 -14.76 -10.86
CA SER A 99 3.42 -14.54 -10.84
C SER A 99 2.96 -13.69 -12.02
N ASN A 100 1.95 -14.19 -12.73
CA ASN A 100 1.24 -13.44 -13.78
C ASN A 100 -0.07 -12.83 -13.24
N PHE A 101 -0.31 -12.90 -11.94
CA PHE A 101 -1.60 -12.62 -11.32
C PHE A 101 -1.47 -11.72 -10.09
N LEU A 102 -2.47 -10.88 -9.90
CA LEU A 102 -2.75 -10.26 -8.60
C LEU A 102 -3.94 -10.97 -7.97
N PHE A 103 -3.88 -11.15 -6.66
CA PHE A 103 -4.86 -11.91 -5.90
C PHE A 103 -5.56 -11.02 -4.86
N ARG A 104 -6.85 -11.30 -4.63
CA ARG A 104 -7.61 -10.68 -3.54
C ARG A 104 -8.52 -11.73 -2.92
N GLY A 105 -8.41 -11.91 -1.60
CA GLY A 105 -9.31 -12.77 -0.85
C GLY A 105 -10.39 -11.98 -0.13
N GLN A 106 -11.59 -12.56 -0.04
CA GLN A 106 -12.67 -12.05 0.78
C GLN A 106 -13.41 -13.21 1.45
N LYS A 107 -13.85 -13.01 2.69
CA LYS A 107 -14.63 -13.98 3.47
C LYS A 107 -15.93 -14.41 2.79
N GLU A 108 -16.48 -13.56 1.94
CA GLU A 108 -17.64 -13.85 1.13
C GLU A 108 -17.62 -13.03 -0.16
N ASP A 109 -18.37 -13.49 -1.15
CA ASP A 109 -18.57 -12.73 -2.37
C ASP A 109 -19.68 -11.68 -2.23
N TYR A 110 -19.25 -10.44 -2.03
CA TYR A 110 -20.12 -9.26 -1.95
C TYR A 110 -20.76 -8.83 -3.27
N LYS A 111 -20.47 -9.52 -4.39
CA LYS A 111 -20.92 -9.15 -5.74
C LYS A 111 -20.50 -7.75 -6.18
N SER A 112 -19.48 -7.19 -5.53
CA SER A 112 -18.96 -5.85 -5.77
C SER A 112 -17.54 -5.73 -5.20
N ILE A 113 -16.65 -5.13 -5.97
CA ILE A 113 -15.27 -4.81 -5.60
C ILE A 113 -15.07 -3.30 -5.80
N LYS A 114 -15.66 -2.54 -4.87
CA LYS A 114 -15.52 -1.08 -4.78
C LYS A 114 -14.54 -0.68 -3.69
N ALA A 115 -13.85 0.43 -3.94
CA ALA A 115 -13.06 1.11 -2.94
C ALA A 115 -13.91 1.46 -1.71
N ASN A 116 -13.33 1.35 -0.52
CA ASN A 116 -14.06 1.52 0.74
C ASN A 116 -14.66 2.93 0.90
N LEU A 117 -14.11 3.94 0.22
CA LEU A 117 -14.63 5.31 0.18
C LEU A 117 -16.04 5.39 -0.45
N PHE A 118 -16.34 4.55 -1.45
CA PHE A 118 -17.58 4.63 -2.24
C PHE A 118 -18.62 3.54 -1.90
N ARG A 119 -18.40 2.76 -0.84
CA ARG A 119 -19.34 1.69 -0.44
C ARG A 119 -20.61 2.23 0.18
N ASP A 120 -20.55 3.39 0.84
CA ASP A 120 -21.73 4.09 1.33
C ASP A 120 -22.44 4.83 0.19
N LYS A 121 -23.60 4.30 -0.22
CA LYS A 121 -24.40 4.84 -1.33
C LYS A 121 -25.03 6.20 -0.99
N ASN A 122 -25.15 6.54 0.29
CA ASN A 122 -25.76 7.79 0.75
C ASN A 122 -24.73 8.92 0.86
N LYS A 123 -23.44 8.59 0.96
CA LYS A 123 -22.37 9.59 1.04
C LYS A 123 -22.17 10.29 -0.30
N ARG A 124 -22.44 11.59 -0.35
CA ARG A 124 -22.26 12.45 -1.54
C ARG A 124 -21.08 13.41 -1.42
N TYR A 125 -20.57 13.59 -0.22
CA TYR A 125 -19.48 14.52 0.08
C TYR A 125 -18.42 13.82 0.93
N PHE A 126 -17.16 13.98 0.56
CA PHE A 126 -16.04 13.16 1.07
C PHE A 126 -14.96 13.99 1.78
N LEU A 127 -15.26 15.24 2.15
CA LEU A 127 -14.29 16.12 2.79
C LEU A 127 -13.67 15.48 4.04
N ASP A 128 -14.47 14.81 4.86
CA ASP A 128 -14.03 14.18 6.09
C ASP A 128 -13.00 13.07 5.88
N ASP A 129 -13.20 12.20 4.89
CA ASP A 129 -12.22 11.18 4.52
C ASP A 129 -10.97 11.84 3.92
N MET A 130 -11.16 12.78 2.98
CA MET A 130 -10.06 13.41 2.25
C MET A 130 -9.16 14.27 3.15
N ILE A 131 -9.73 15.03 4.09
CA ILE A 131 -8.93 15.87 4.99
C ILE A 131 -8.15 15.02 6.00
N LYS A 132 -8.73 13.91 6.48
CA LYS A 132 -8.02 12.93 7.33
C LYS A 132 -6.86 12.28 6.58
N ILE A 133 -7.03 11.95 5.29
CA ILE A 133 -5.92 11.43 4.46
C ILE A 133 -4.83 12.48 4.30
N ASN A 134 -5.20 13.75 4.09
CA ASN A 134 -4.22 14.84 3.96
C ASN A 134 -3.45 15.06 5.26
N GLU A 135 -4.11 15.01 6.42
CA GLU A 135 -3.46 15.10 7.73
C GLU A 135 -2.49 13.94 7.95
N LEU A 136 -2.90 12.69 7.64
CA LEU A 136 -2.02 11.54 7.72
C LEU A 136 -0.84 11.65 6.74
N THR A 137 -1.09 12.14 5.52
CA THR A 137 -0.03 12.39 4.53
C THR A 137 0.98 13.39 5.06
N ALA A 138 0.53 14.51 5.63
CA ALA A 138 1.40 15.51 6.25
C ALA A 138 2.17 14.92 7.43
N PHE A 139 1.53 14.10 8.25
CA PHE A 139 2.14 13.42 9.39
C PHE A 139 3.23 12.43 8.98
N MET A 140 2.96 11.55 8.01
CA MET A 140 3.96 10.61 7.49
C MET A 140 5.12 11.33 6.81
N ALA A 141 4.85 12.45 6.13
CA ALA A 141 5.89 13.28 5.54
C ALA A 141 6.85 13.83 6.61
N MET A 142 6.42 14.10 7.85
CA MET A 142 7.32 14.56 8.90
C MET A 142 8.41 13.54 9.29
N HIS A 143 8.23 12.26 8.96
CA HIS A 143 9.18 11.22 9.36
C HIS A 143 10.53 11.40 8.63
N PRO A 144 11.69 11.39 9.35
CA PRO A 144 12.99 11.64 8.75
C PRO A 144 13.37 10.70 7.59
N ILE A 145 13.09 9.40 7.71
CA ILE A 145 13.33 8.45 6.61
C ILE A 145 12.45 8.70 5.37
N VAL A 146 11.21 9.17 5.56
CA VAL A 146 10.29 9.51 4.47
C VAL A 146 10.78 10.78 3.77
N GLN A 147 11.25 11.76 4.55
CA GLN A 147 11.92 12.95 4.02
C GLN A 147 13.12 12.57 3.16
N LEU A 148 14.02 11.72 3.67
CA LEU A 148 15.22 11.30 2.95
C LEU A 148 14.89 10.51 1.68
N LEU A 149 14.25 9.35 1.82
CA LEU A 149 14.11 8.39 0.74
C LEU A 149 13.00 8.77 -0.26
N GLY A 150 11.93 9.38 0.25
CA GLY A 150 10.68 9.57 -0.48
C GLY A 150 10.42 10.97 -1.01
N ILE A 151 10.91 12.01 -0.31
CA ILE A 151 10.53 13.40 -0.59
C ILE A 151 11.70 14.20 -1.14
N LYS A 152 12.83 14.26 -0.43
CA LYS A 152 14.02 15.03 -0.83
C LYS A 152 14.93 14.27 -1.78
N GLY A 153 15.00 12.94 -1.62
CA GLY A 153 15.87 12.07 -2.40
C GLY A 153 17.27 11.95 -1.77
N PHE A 154 18.03 10.98 -2.27
CA PHE A 154 19.38 10.66 -1.80
C PHE A 154 20.25 10.26 -2.98
N GLU A 155 21.56 10.24 -2.77
CA GLU A 155 22.52 9.77 -3.74
C GLU A 155 22.99 8.37 -3.35
N LEU A 156 22.98 7.46 -4.32
CA LEU A 156 23.47 6.10 -4.16
C LEU A 156 24.49 5.81 -5.26
N CYS A 157 25.74 5.51 -4.88
CA CYS A 157 26.85 5.32 -5.81
C CYS A 157 27.02 6.46 -6.84
N GLY A 158 26.82 7.72 -6.45
CA GLY A 158 26.91 8.87 -7.35
C GLY A 158 25.67 9.08 -8.24
N HIS A 159 24.59 8.34 -8.01
CA HIS A 159 23.34 8.50 -8.73
C HIS A 159 22.24 9.07 -7.83
N PRO A 160 21.62 10.21 -8.19
CA PRO A 160 20.50 10.75 -7.45
C PRO A 160 19.24 9.91 -7.67
N MET A 161 18.60 9.52 -6.56
CA MET A 161 17.47 8.61 -6.52
C MET A 161 16.39 9.11 -5.56
N LYS A 162 15.15 8.75 -5.86
CA LYS A 162 13.99 8.92 -4.97
C LYS A 162 13.14 7.66 -5.02
N LEU A 163 12.88 7.08 -3.86
CA LEU A 163 11.96 5.96 -3.73
C LEU A 163 10.52 6.48 -3.67
N GLN A 164 9.57 5.69 -4.15
CA GLN A 164 8.16 6.06 -4.19
C GLN A 164 7.58 6.09 -2.78
N ALA A 165 7.24 7.30 -2.32
CA ALA A 165 6.38 7.50 -1.16
C ALA A 165 4.91 7.53 -1.60
N ASN A 166 4.25 6.36 -1.64
CA ASN A 166 2.81 6.31 -1.95
C ASN A 166 1.99 6.57 -0.69
N LEU A 167 2.12 7.80 -0.16
CA LEU A 167 1.51 8.22 1.11
C LEU A 167 -0.04 8.15 1.08
N TYR A 168 -0.64 8.36 -0.09
CA TYR A 168 -2.09 8.20 -0.26
C TYR A 168 -2.51 6.73 -0.11
N GLY A 169 -1.84 5.82 -0.83
CA GLY A 169 -2.09 4.39 -0.71
C GLY A 169 -1.79 3.85 0.67
N LEU A 170 -0.72 4.35 1.31
CA LEU A 170 -0.36 3.96 2.67
C LEU A 170 -1.46 4.32 3.68
N ALA A 171 -2.11 5.48 3.53
CA ALA A 171 -3.22 5.88 4.40
C ALA A 171 -4.34 4.83 4.47
N GLN A 172 -4.58 4.08 3.39
CA GLN A 172 -5.56 2.98 3.39
C GLN A 172 -5.22 1.90 4.41
N HIS A 173 -3.94 1.55 4.54
CA HIS A 173 -3.46 0.53 5.48
C HIS A 173 -3.51 0.99 6.95
N TYR A 174 -3.78 2.27 7.19
CA TYR A 174 -3.94 2.88 8.52
C TYR A 174 -5.32 3.52 8.66
N TYR A 175 -6.37 2.72 8.39
CA TYR A 175 -7.77 2.99 8.73
C TYR A 175 -8.48 4.11 7.96
N ASN A 176 -7.84 4.76 6.99
CA ASN A 176 -8.50 5.73 6.13
C ASN A 176 -9.22 5.05 4.97
N LYS A 177 -10.34 5.66 4.55
CA LYS A 177 -11.03 5.26 3.33
C LYS A 177 -10.39 5.93 2.13
N THR A 178 -10.09 5.19 1.06
CA THR A 178 -9.47 5.72 -0.16
C THR A 178 -10.19 5.22 -1.41
N THR A 179 -9.77 5.68 -2.58
CA THR A 179 -10.25 5.21 -3.88
C THR A 179 -9.63 3.89 -4.34
N GLU A 180 -8.70 3.35 -3.57
CA GLU A 180 -7.93 2.16 -3.94
C GLU A 180 -8.60 0.87 -3.47
N VAL A 181 -8.27 -0.23 -4.13
CA VAL A 181 -8.59 -1.60 -3.70
C VAL A 181 -7.30 -2.40 -3.59
N ASP A 182 -7.10 -3.05 -2.44
CA ASP A 182 -5.93 -3.88 -2.18
C ASP A 182 -5.98 -5.20 -2.95
N PHE A 183 -4.85 -5.50 -3.58
CA PHE A 183 -4.49 -6.78 -4.14
C PHE A 183 -3.11 -7.19 -3.61
N SER A 184 -2.80 -8.48 -3.65
CA SER A 184 -1.50 -9.02 -3.31
C SER A 184 -0.90 -9.75 -4.50
N SER A 185 0.43 -9.77 -4.57
CA SER A 185 1.14 -10.71 -5.45
C SER A 185 1.26 -12.11 -4.87
N SER A 186 0.85 -12.33 -3.62
CA SER A 186 0.85 -13.63 -2.95
C SER A 186 -0.55 -14.21 -2.81
N LEU A 187 -0.71 -15.43 -3.30
CA LEU A 187 -1.92 -16.22 -3.12
C LEU A 187 -2.14 -16.58 -1.64
N ASP A 188 -1.07 -16.77 -0.85
CA ASP A 188 -1.16 -17.08 0.57
C ASP A 188 -1.67 -15.89 1.39
N VAL A 189 -1.25 -14.67 1.04
CA VAL A 189 -1.78 -13.44 1.64
C VAL A 189 -3.27 -13.28 1.31
N ALA A 190 -3.65 -13.50 0.04
CA ALA A 190 -5.05 -13.47 -0.35
C ALA A 190 -5.86 -14.54 0.40
N ALA A 191 -5.31 -15.74 0.58
CA ALA A 191 -5.95 -16.82 1.30
C ALA A 191 -6.22 -16.46 2.77
N PHE A 192 -5.26 -15.83 3.45
CA PHE A 192 -5.45 -15.32 4.81
C PHE A 192 -6.66 -14.37 4.90
N PHE A 193 -6.76 -13.38 4.01
CA PHE A 193 -7.90 -12.46 3.99
C PHE A 193 -9.22 -13.11 3.59
N ALA A 194 -9.16 -14.23 2.85
CA ALA A 194 -10.36 -14.96 2.46
C ALA A 194 -10.93 -15.82 3.59
N VAL A 195 -10.14 -16.19 4.61
CA VAL A 195 -10.58 -17.04 5.73
C VAL A 195 -10.68 -16.29 7.06
N THR A 196 -10.44 -14.98 7.05
CA THR A 196 -10.50 -14.13 8.24
C THR A 196 -11.47 -12.98 8.04
N GLU A 197 -11.91 -12.40 9.16
CA GLU A 197 -12.59 -11.12 9.18
C GLU A 197 -11.88 -10.16 10.12
N TYR A 198 -11.93 -8.88 9.79
CA TYR A 198 -11.32 -7.86 10.63
C TYR A 198 -12.34 -7.33 11.64
N ASP A 199 -12.07 -7.55 12.92
CA ASP A 199 -12.82 -6.98 14.04
C ASP A 199 -12.28 -5.61 14.41
N LYS A 200 -13.11 -4.59 14.16
CA LYS A 200 -12.78 -3.19 14.47
C LYS A 200 -12.74 -2.92 15.97
N ALA A 201 -13.45 -3.70 16.79
CA ALA A 201 -13.54 -3.42 18.23
C ALA A 201 -12.25 -3.84 18.95
N THR A 202 -11.63 -4.94 18.52
CA THR A 202 -10.36 -5.42 19.08
C THR A 202 -9.13 -5.09 18.22
N ASP A 203 -9.33 -4.45 17.06
CA ASP A 203 -8.32 -4.16 16.04
C ASP A 203 -7.51 -5.39 15.61
N ARG A 204 -8.21 -6.49 15.34
CA ARG A 204 -7.59 -7.80 15.04
C ARG A 204 -8.31 -8.54 13.94
N TYR A 205 -7.58 -9.40 13.26
CA TYR A 205 -8.19 -10.42 12.41
C TYR A 205 -8.67 -11.59 13.27
N LEU A 206 -9.90 -12.02 13.02
CA LEU A 206 -10.51 -13.20 13.62
C LEU A 206 -10.69 -14.28 12.54
N PRO A 207 -10.43 -15.56 12.86
CA PRO A 207 -10.75 -16.65 11.94
C PRO A 207 -12.26 -16.80 11.79
N ILE A 208 -12.71 -17.19 10.61
CA ILE A 208 -14.11 -17.56 10.39
C ILE A 208 -14.37 -18.89 11.11
N GLU A 209 -15.20 -18.84 12.16
CA GLU A 209 -15.40 -19.97 13.10
C GLU A 209 -16.41 -21.02 12.66
N ASN A 210 -17.35 -20.63 11.79
CA ASN A 210 -18.42 -21.51 11.36
C ASN A 210 -18.14 -21.99 9.94
N ASP A 211 -18.55 -23.23 9.65
CA ASP A 211 -18.80 -23.67 8.29
C ASP A 211 -20.01 -22.86 7.78
N SER A 212 -19.73 -21.64 7.35
CA SER A 212 -20.74 -20.69 6.90
C SER A 212 -21.47 -21.27 5.70
N GLU A 213 -22.77 -21.04 5.63
CA GLU A 213 -23.53 -21.24 4.37
C GLU A 213 -23.01 -20.33 3.25
N SER A 214 -22.32 -19.23 3.60
CA SER A 214 -21.62 -18.38 2.62
C SER A 214 -20.28 -18.98 2.20
N THR A 215 -19.98 -18.85 0.91
CA THR A 215 -18.70 -19.25 0.32
C THR A 215 -17.68 -18.12 0.45
N GLY A 216 -16.43 -18.45 0.77
CA GLY A 216 -15.30 -17.54 0.59
C GLY A 216 -14.95 -17.39 -0.89
N VAL A 217 -14.21 -16.33 -1.23
CA VAL A 217 -13.83 -16.05 -2.62
C VAL A 217 -12.38 -15.57 -2.74
N LEU A 218 -11.70 -16.09 -3.76
CA LEU A 218 -10.42 -15.60 -4.26
C LEU A 218 -10.65 -15.00 -5.65
N TYR A 219 -10.39 -13.71 -5.78
CA TYR A 219 -10.34 -13.03 -7.07
C TYR A 219 -8.92 -13.06 -7.62
N VAL A 220 -8.81 -13.36 -8.91
CA VAL A 220 -7.54 -13.41 -9.63
C VAL A 220 -7.60 -12.44 -10.79
N LEU A 221 -6.71 -11.46 -10.79
CA LEU A 221 -6.58 -10.46 -11.83
C LEU A 221 -5.34 -10.75 -12.69
N PRO A 222 -5.52 -11.18 -13.95
CA PRO A 222 -4.47 -11.31 -14.93
C PRO A 222 -3.70 -10.02 -15.16
N ILE A 223 -2.41 -10.08 -14.90
CA ILE A 223 -1.46 -9.03 -15.21
C ILE A 223 -0.89 -9.32 -16.60
N SER A 224 -1.33 -8.58 -17.61
CA SER A 224 -0.67 -8.62 -18.93
C SER A 224 0.55 -7.70 -18.97
N LYS A 225 1.31 -7.72 -20.07
CA LYS A 225 2.49 -6.86 -20.36
C LYS A 225 2.30 -5.33 -20.09
N SER A 226 1.10 -4.85 -19.76
CA SER A 226 0.76 -3.43 -19.59
C SER A 226 1.06 -2.82 -18.21
N LEU A 227 1.69 -3.53 -17.26
CA LEU A 227 2.20 -2.86 -16.04
C LEU A 227 3.28 -1.81 -16.34
N THR A 228 3.92 -1.84 -17.51
CA THR A 228 4.79 -0.75 -17.98
C THR A 228 4.03 0.57 -18.15
N GLN A 229 2.70 0.52 -18.35
CA GLN A 229 1.82 1.68 -18.44
C GLN A 229 1.02 1.91 -17.14
N ASN A 230 1.18 1.07 -16.11
CA ASN A 230 0.38 1.10 -14.87
C ASN A 230 -1.13 1.11 -15.11
N ILE A 231 -1.61 0.60 -16.26
CA ILE A 231 -3.03 0.59 -16.62
C ILE A 231 -3.42 -0.79 -17.15
N ILE A 232 -4.50 -1.37 -16.61
CA ILE A 232 -5.13 -2.60 -17.09
C ILE A 232 -6.61 -2.32 -17.32
N TYR A 233 -7.06 -2.35 -18.59
CA TYR A 233 -8.45 -2.08 -19.00
C TYR A 233 -9.09 -0.84 -18.35
N GLY A 234 -8.35 0.27 -18.25
CA GLY A 234 -8.85 1.54 -17.69
C GLY A 234 -8.76 1.66 -16.16
N TYR A 235 -8.20 0.66 -15.49
CA TYR A 235 -7.84 0.71 -14.07
C TYR A 235 -6.35 1.01 -13.91
N LYS A 236 -6.02 2.02 -13.10
CA LYS A 236 -4.63 2.31 -12.76
C LYS A 236 -4.18 1.33 -11.68
N ILE A 237 -3.02 0.72 -11.86
CA ILE A 237 -2.42 -0.20 -10.87
C ILE A 237 -1.09 0.39 -10.42
N THR A 238 -0.90 0.47 -9.11
CA THR A 238 0.34 0.97 -8.50
C THR A 238 0.84 -0.02 -7.46
N SER A 239 2.13 -0.32 -7.44
CA SER A 239 2.72 -1.06 -6.32
C SER A 239 2.69 -0.20 -5.06
N ILE A 240 2.23 -0.76 -3.94
CA ILE A 240 2.45 -0.14 -2.62
C ILE A 240 3.68 -0.77 -1.96
N GLY A 241 3.82 -2.10 -2.01
CA GLY A 241 5.06 -2.80 -1.66
C GLY A 241 5.71 -2.32 -0.37
N LYS A 242 7.04 -2.15 -0.37
CA LYS A 242 7.78 -1.70 0.82
C LYS A 242 7.77 -0.17 0.93
N GLN A 243 7.14 0.36 1.98
CA GLN A 243 7.00 1.81 2.24
C GLN A 243 7.82 2.24 3.46
N PHE A 244 9.15 2.28 3.31
CA PHE A 244 10.08 2.73 4.36
C PHE A 244 9.89 2.00 5.70
N CYS A 245 9.68 2.71 6.81
CA CYS A 245 9.41 2.15 8.14
C CYS A 245 7.98 1.62 8.34
N PHE A 246 7.11 1.68 7.33
CA PHE A 246 5.72 1.25 7.43
C PHE A 246 5.56 -0.14 6.80
N GLU A 247 5.52 -1.17 7.65
CA GLU A 247 5.69 -2.56 7.21
C GLU A 247 4.44 -3.20 6.60
N ARG A 248 3.23 -2.75 6.98
CA ARG A 248 1.97 -3.41 6.59
C ARG A 248 1.86 -3.71 5.10
N PRO A 249 2.11 -2.76 4.17
CA PRO A 249 1.97 -3.05 2.75
C PRO A 249 3.07 -3.99 2.21
N ALA A 250 4.24 -4.03 2.88
CA ALA A 250 5.31 -4.95 2.55
C ALA A 250 4.94 -6.39 2.93
N ARG A 251 4.43 -6.59 4.16
CA ARG A 251 3.95 -7.89 4.66
C ARG A 251 2.81 -8.46 3.82
N GLN A 252 2.00 -7.57 3.23
CA GLN A 252 0.88 -7.95 2.35
C GLN A 252 1.29 -8.10 0.88
N LEU A 253 2.55 -7.84 0.52
CA LEU A 253 3.06 -7.86 -0.86
C LEU A 253 2.15 -7.08 -1.81
N GLY A 254 1.76 -5.89 -1.36
CA GLY A 254 0.57 -5.18 -1.81
C GLY A 254 0.71 -4.43 -3.13
N PHE A 255 -0.42 -4.41 -3.84
CA PHE A 255 -0.72 -3.61 -5.03
C PHE A 255 -2.05 -2.90 -4.84
N LEU A 256 -2.18 -1.73 -5.44
CA LEU A 256 -3.37 -0.89 -5.37
C LEU A 256 -3.98 -0.76 -6.76
N VAL A 257 -5.28 -0.99 -6.84
CA VAL A 257 -6.07 -0.75 -8.04
C VAL A 257 -6.99 0.44 -7.80
N ASP A 258 -6.86 1.49 -8.62
CA ASP A 258 -7.67 2.69 -8.51
C ASP A 258 -9.08 2.42 -9.02
N CYS A 259 -10.03 2.40 -8.08
CA CYS A 259 -11.46 2.27 -8.33
C CYS A 259 -12.20 3.60 -8.05
N SER A 260 -11.58 4.73 -8.44
CA SER A 260 -12.20 6.05 -8.39
C SER A 260 -13.52 6.15 -9.17
N GLY A 261 -14.45 6.93 -8.63
CA GLY A 261 -15.75 7.21 -9.24
C GLY A 261 -16.72 6.03 -9.18
N ASN A 262 -17.33 5.69 -10.31
CA ASN A 262 -18.33 4.60 -10.39
C ASN A 262 -17.73 3.25 -10.75
N LYS A 263 -16.40 3.11 -10.76
CA LYS A 263 -15.72 1.88 -11.16
C LYS A 263 -15.95 0.78 -10.12
N ASP A 264 -16.36 -0.39 -10.59
CA ASP A 264 -16.44 -1.61 -9.80
C ASP A 264 -15.59 -2.67 -10.48
N LEU A 265 -14.58 -3.18 -9.77
CA LEU A 265 -13.64 -4.12 -10.37
C LEU A 265 -14.30 -5.48 -10.67
N ILE A 266 -15.48 -5.78 -10.10
CA ILE A 266 -16.24 -6.99 -10.44
C ILE A 266 -16.58 -7.05 -11.94
N ASP A 267 -16.70 -5.89 -12.60
CA ASP A 267 -16.99 -5.78 -14.03
C ASP A 267 -15.75 -5.94 -14.91
N HIS A 268 -14.56 -6.12 -14.31
CA HIS A 268 -13.31 -6.20 -15.05
C HIS A 268 -13.27 -7.47 -15.93
N PRO A 269 -12.98 -7.34 -17.24
CA PRO A 269 -13.23 -8.43 -18.18
C PRO A 269 -12.31 -9.64 -18.03
N LEU A 270 -11.19 -9.50 -17.33
CA LEU A 270 -10.28 -10.62 -17.06
C LEU A 270 -10.34 -11.12 -15.62
N LEU A 271 -11.17 -10.52 -14.76
CA LEU A 271 -11.22 -10.92 -13.36
C LEU A 271 -11.80 -12.32 -13.24
N LEU A 272 -11.02 -13.25 -12.70
CA LEU A 272 -11.50 -14.58 -12.35
C LEU A 272 -12.01 -14.57 -10.92
N ARG A 273 -13.07 -15.32 -10.68
CA ARG A 273 -13.73 -15.48 -9.38
C ARG A 273 -13.73 -16.96 -9.01
N VAL A 274 -13.00 -17.33 -7.97
CA VAL A 274 -12.85 -18.71 -7.51
C VAL A 274 -13.44 -18.82 -6.10
N GLU A 275 -14.54 -19.56 -5.97
CA GLU A 275 -15.26 -19.70 -4.70
C GLU A 275 -14.89 -21.00 -3.96
N PHE A 276 -14.93 -20.97 -2.64
CA PHE A 276 -14.69 -22.14 -1.80
C PHE A 276 -15.63 -22.17 -0.59
N ARG A 277 -15.89 -23.35 -0.04
CA ARG A 277 -16.59 -23.50 1.24
C ARG A 277 -15.62 -23.26 2.40
N HIS A 278 -16.07 -22.53 3.42
CA HIS A 278 -15.28 -22.40 4.64
C HIS A 278 -15.16 -23.75 5.34
N ASN A 279 -13.99 -23.98 5.93
CA ASN A 279 -13.72 -25.15 6.73
C ASN A 279 -12.96 -24.69 7.97
N LYS A 280 -13.56 -24.87 9.15
CA LYS A 280 -13.00 -24.38 10.42
C LYS A 280 -11.55 -24.80 10.65
N GLU A 281 -11.21 -26.08 10.47
CA GLU A 281 -9.88 -26.61 10.75
C GLU A 281 -8.82 -25.99 9.81
N ILE A 282 -9.13 -25.88 8.51
CA ILE A 282 -8.26 -25.26 7.52
C ILE A 282 -8.10 -23.76 7.79
N THR A 283 -9.18 -23.06 8.13
CA THR A 283 -9.15 -21.64 8.49
C THR A 283 -8.21 -21.40 9.67
N HIS A 284 -8.36 -22.16 10.76
CA HIS A 284 -7.50 -22.06 11.94
C HIS A 284 -6.04 -22.38 11.60
N LYS A 285 -5.79 -23.37 10.73
CA LYS A 285 -4.44 -23.68 10.26
C LYS A 285 -3.78 -22.50 9.55
N ILE A 286 -4.50 -21.84 8.63
CA ILE A 286 -3.99 -20.64 7.93
C ILE A 286 -3.80 -19.50 8.93
N TYR A 287 -4.80 -19.21 9.76
CA TYR A 287 -4.76 -18.12 10.74
C TYR A 287 -3.54 -18.24 11.69
N ASN A 288 -3.31 -19.43 12.24
CA ASN A 288 -2.17 -19.69 13.12
C ASN A 288 -0.83 -19.61 12.40
N ALA A 289 -0.75 -20.05 11.13
CA ALA A 289 0.47 -19.92 10.32
C ALA A 289 0.88 -18.46 10.07
N TRP A 290 -0.09 -17.54 10.10
CA TRP A 290 0.14 -16.08 10.00
C TRP A 290 0.25 -15.40 11.36
N ASN A 291 0.61 -16.15 12.41
CA ASN A 291 0.73 -15.66 13.79
C ASN A 291 -0.51 -14.86 14.23
N CYS A 292 -1.70 -15.42 14.00
CA CYS A 292 -2.97 -14.81 14.34
C CYS A 292 -3.21 -13.42 13.69
N GLY A 293 -2.55 -13.15 12.56
CA GLY A 293 -2.64 -11.91 11.80
C GLY A 293 -1.51 -10.91 12.07
N GLU A 294 -0.71 -11.10 13.12
CA GLU A 294 0.42 -10.21 13.45
C GLU A 294 1.48 -10.20 12.34
N ALA A 295 1.62 -11.29 11.57
CA ALA A 295 2.57 -11.35 10.46
C ALA A 295 2.13 -10.49 9.25
N ILE A 296 0.83 -10.22 9.07
CA ILE A 296 0.27 -9.46 7.93
C ILE A 296 0.00 -7.99 8.28
N SER A 297 -0.33 -7.74 9.54
CA SER A 297 -0.61 -6.42 10.08
C SER A 297 0.17 -6.25 11.38
N PRO A 298 1.51 -6.18 11.31
CA PRO A 298 2.33 -6.01 12.50
C PRO A 298 2.00 -4.68 13.16
N SER A 299 2.16 -4.66 14.49
CA SER A 299 2.12 -3.40 15.21
C SER A 299 3.29 -2.53 14.79
N ASP A 300 3.00 -1.33 14.30
CA ASP A 300 4.02 -0.36 13.96
C ASP A 300 3.71 1.00 14.62
N PRO A 301 4.70 1.90 14.72
CA PRO A 301 4.49 3.15 15.38
C PRO A 301 3.38 3.99 14.70
N LEU A 302 3.25 3.95 13.38
CA LEU A 302 2.23 4.77 12.71
C LEU A 302 0.81 4.36 13.10
N GLU A 303 0.54 3.06 13.18
CA GLU A 303 -0.73 2.53 13.71
C GLU A 303 -1.03 3.10 15.10
N TYR A 304 -0.11 2.93 16.04
CA TYR A 304 -0.34 3.26 17.45
C TYR A 304 -0.75 4.73 17.62
N TYR A 305 -0.07 5.62 16.90
CA TYR A 305 -0.34 7.05 16.99
C TYR A 305 -1.57 7.45 16.21
N TRP A 306 -1.79 6.88 15.02
CA TRP A 306 -2.97 7.22 14.23
C TRP A 306 -4.26 6.72 14.88
N MET A 307 -4.25 5.55 15.52
CA MET A 307 -5.38 5.07 16.33
C MET A 307 -5.68 6.01 17.49
N LYS A 308 -4.67 6.35 18.31
CA LYS A 308 -4.85 7.31 19.41
C LYS A 308 -5.41 8.65 18.94
N TYR A 309 -4.94 9.13 17.80
CA TYR A 309 -5.38 10.39 17.21
C TYR A 309 -6.84 10.32 16.70
N ARG A 310 -7.28 9.13 16.28
CA ARG A 310 -8.63 8.87 15.77
C ARG A 310 -9.66 8.59 16.87
N GLU A 311 -9.26 7.93 17.95
CA GLU A 311 -10.15 7.38 18.98
C GLU A 311 -10.38 8.28 20.20
N THR A 312 -9.90 9.53 20.20
CA THR A 312 -10.34 10.54 21.17
C THR A 312 -11.80 10.91 20.92
N THR A 313 -12.71 10.04 21.36
CA THR A 313 -14.16 10.02 21.10
C THR A 313 -14.92 11.25 21.56
N ASN A 314 -14.29 12.12 22.37
CA ASN A 314 -14.88 13.36 22.89
C ASN A 314 -14.18 14.63 22.42
N MET A 315 -13.24 14.56 21.47
CA MET A 315 -12.57 15.74 20.93
C MET A 315 -12.63 15.77 19.40
N PRO A 316 -12.84 16.96 18.79
CA PRO A 316 -12.74 17.11 17.35
C PRO A 316 -11.34 16.72 16.86
N PHE A 317 -11.29 16.05 15.71
CA PHE A 317 -10.08 15.66 15.03
C PHE A 317 -9.29 16.91 14.61
N CYS A 318 -8.03 16.95 15.02
CA CYS A 318 -7.12 18.06 14.76
C CYS A 318 -6.71 18.09 13.28
N ILE A 319 -6.72 19.29 12.67
CA ILE A 319 -6.27 19.52 11.30
C ILE A 319 -5.14 20.56 11.32
N SER A 320 -4.03 20.25 10.65
CA SER A 320 -2.91 21.16 10.42
C SER A 320 -3.14 22.06 9.20
N ASN A 321 -2.40 23.16 9.12
CA ASN A 321 -2.44 24.03 7.94
C ASN A 321 -1.91 23.28 6.69
N LYS A 322 -0.93 22.38 6.86
CA LYS A 322 -0.43 21.55 5.75
C LYS A 322 -1.52 20.67 5.15
N ALA A 323 -2.42 20.08 5.94
CA ALA A 323 -3.51 19.26 5.39
C ALA A 323 -4.49 20.10 4.54
N ILE A 324 -4.70 21.36 4.92
CA ILE A 324 -5.50 22.33 4.17
C ILE A 324 -4.79 22.67 2.85
N GLU A 325 -3.48 22.98 2.87
CA GLU A 325 -2.67 23.22 1.67
C GLU A 325 -2.71 22.02 0.70
N LEU A 326 -2.53 20.80 1.23
CA LEU A 326 -2.61 19.57 0.44
C LEU A 326 -4.00 19.36 -0.18
N ASN A 327 -5.06 19.79 0.51
CA ASN A 327 -6.41 19.73 -0.04
C ASN A 327 -6.57 20.71 -1.21
N LEU A 328 -6.14 21.96 -1.04
CA LEU A 328 -6.21 23.00 -2.07
C LEU A 328 -5.38 22.63 -3.31
N TYR A 329 -4.21 22.03 -3.11
CA TYR A 329 -3.40 21.52 -4.22
C TYR A 329 -4.12 20.45 -5.05
N ARG A 330 -4.82 19.52 -4.38
CA ARG A 330 -5.60 18.45 -5.03
C ARG A 330 -6.93 18.95 -5.61
N ASN A 331 -7.47 20.04 -5.06
CA ASN A 331 -8.76 20.63 -5.41
C ASN A 331 -8.59 22.11 -5.79
N PRO A 332 -7.95 22.45 -6.92
CA PRO A 332 -7.59 23.83 -7.28
C PRO A 332 -8.80 24.76 -7.51
N LYS A 333 -10.02 24.21 -7.58
CA LYS A 333 -11.27 24.98 -7.67
C LYS A 333 -11.81 25.41 -6.31
N GLU A 334 -11.31 24.85 -5.21
CA GLU A 334 -11.69 25.19 -3.85
C GLU A 334 -10.92 26.42 -3.38
N THR A 335 -11.53 27.25 -2.54
CA THR A 335 -10.85 28.40 -1.92
C THR A 335 -10.51 28.12 -0.46
N MET A 336 -9.49 28.80 0.06
CA MET A 336 -9.07 28.69 1.46
C MET A 336 -10.24 28.96 2.43
N ASP A 337 -10.93 30.09 2.26
CA ASP A 337 -12.03 30.49 3.14
C ASP A 337 -13.20 29.49 3.10
N SER A 338 -13.56 29.03 1.91
CA SER A 338 -14.61 28.02 1.72
C SER A 338 -14.25 26.71 2.42
N LEU A 339 -13.01 26.23 2.23
CA LEU A 339 -12.53 24.99 2.85
C LEU A 339 -12.48 25.11 4.38
N ILE A 340 -11.92 26.19 4.92
CA ILE A 340 -11.86 26.44 6.36
C ILE A 340 -13.27 26.44 6.95
N ASN A 341 -14.20 27.17 6.33
CA ASN A 341 -15.58 27.21 6.80
C ASN A 341 -16.23 25.81 6.77
N LYS A 342 -16.03 25.04 5.69
CA LYS A 342 -16.52 23.66 5.59
C LYS A 342 -15.96 22.75 6.67
N ILE A 343 -14.67 22.88 7.01
CA ILE A 343 -14.03 22.09 8.08
C ILE A 343 -14.62 22.47 9.45
N LEU A 344 -14.68 23.77 9.77
CA LEU A 344 -15.13 24.27 11.07
C LEU A 344 -16.62 24.08 11.33
N THR A 345 -17.43 23.90 10.28
CA THR A 345 -18.87 23.67 10.39
C THR A 345 -19.28 22.21 10.19
N TYR A 346 -18.33 21.31 9.88
CA TYR A 346 -18.61 19.90 9.65
C TYR A 346 -19.07 19.20 10.93
N LYS A 347 -20.24 18.56 10.88
CA LYS A 347 -20.86 17.85 12.00
C LYS A 347 -21.12 16.38 11.68
N ASP A 348 -21.04 15.54 12.70
CA ASP A 348 -21.47 14.15 12.62
C ASP A 348 -23.00 14.01 12.67
N GLU A 349 -23.50 12.78 12.62
CA GLU A 349 -24.93 12.45 12.72
C GLU A 349 -25.59 12.89 14.04
N ASN A 350 -24.79 13.10 15.09
CA ASN A 350 -25.25 13.56 16.40
C ASN A 350 -25.15 15.09 16.55
N GLY A 351 -24.70 15.80 15.51
CA GLY A 351 -24.56 17.25 15.50
C GLY A 351 -23.27 17.77 16.16
N ASN A 352 -22.33 16.89 16.52
CA ASN A 352 -21.05 17.26 17.12
C ASN A 352 -20.07 17.71 16.05
N LEU A 353 -19.25 18.72 16.36
CA LEU A 353 -18.17 19.14 15.47
C LEU A 353 -17.12 18.02 15.34
N VAL A 354 -16.81 17.65 14.10
CA VAL A 354 -15.88 16.55 13.82
C VAL A 354 -14.44 17.03 13.77
N PHE A 355 -14.20 18.28 13.39
CA PHE A 355 -12.87 18.83 13.14
C PHE A 355 -12.58 20.10 13.93
N LYS A 356 -11.30 20.33 14.21
CA LYS A 356 -10.76 21.61 14.66
C LYS A 356 -9.45 21.92 13.94
N ILE A 357 -9.25 23.17 13.57
CA ILE A 357 -8.00 23.63 12.97
C ILE A 357 -7.06 24.04 14.09
N THR A 358 -5.85 23.49 14.09
CA THR A 358 -4.87 23.69 15.17
C THR A 358 -4.03 24.96 15.02
N GLY A 359 -3.95 25.52 13.82
CA GLY A 359 -3.05 26.62 13.46
C GLY A 359 -1.59 26.20 13.31
N LYS A 360 -1.23 24.94 13.62
CA LYS A 360 0.12 24.41 13.41
C LYS A 360 0.39 24.25 11.92
N VAL A 361 1.59 24.60 11.48
CA VAL A 361 2.00 24.44 10.07
C VAL A 361 1.93 22.96 9.68
N TRP A 362 2.58 22.11 10.47
CA TRP A 362 2.60 20.66 10.32
C TRP A 362 1.94 19.98 11.52
N PRO A 363 1.41 18.75 11.37
CA PRO A 363 1.05 17.94 12.53
C PRO A 363 2.29 17.66 13.39
N GLU A 364 2.08 17.52 14.70
CA GLU A 364 3.15 17.13 15.61
C GLU A 364 3.42 15.63 15.50
N PHE A 365 4.68 15.28 15.26
CA PHE A 365 5.17 13.92 15.31
C PHE A 365 5.73 13.66 16.71
N PRO A 366 5.09 12.83 17.56
CA PRO A 366 5.56 12.59 18.92
C PRO A 366 7.00 12.06 18.97
N ARG A 367 7.81 12.59 19.87
CA ARG A 367 9.20 12.17 20.03
C ARG A 367 9.32 10.67 20.32
N GLU A 368 8.42 10.15 21.15
CA GLU A 368 8.32 8.73 21.50
C GLU A 368 8.18 7.80 20.27
N ILE A 369 7.55 8.24 19.17
CA ILE A 369 7.50 7.45 17.92
C ILE A 369 8.93 7.29 17.36
N LEU A 370 9.64 8.41 17.28
CA LEU A 370 10.96 8.49 16.68
C LEU A 370 11.99 7.75 17.53
N GLU A 371 11.86 7.80 18.86
CA GLU A 371 12.71 7.06 19.78
C GLU A 371 12.63 5.55 19.55
N ARG A 372 11.42 5.01 19.32
CA ARG A 372 11.24 3.60 18.95
C ARG A 372 11.91 3.30 17.61
N TYR A 373 11.65 4.11 16.59
CA TYR A 373 12.30 3.96 15.27
C TYR A 373 13.83 3.99 15.39
N TRP A 374 14.41 4.96 16.12
CA TRP A 374 15.86 5.05 16.29
C TRP A 374 16.43 3.87 17.09
N ALA A 375 15.68 3.33 18.04
CA ALA A 375 16.06 2.10 18.73
C ALA A 375 16.09 0.91 17.76
N ASP A 376 15.08 0.75 16.90
CA ASP A 376 15.03 -0.30 15.88
C ASP A 376 16.20 -0.18 14.89
N ILE A 377 16.52 1.04 14.46
CA ILE A 377 17.69 1.30 13.60
C ILE A 377 18.99 0.88 14.30
N LYS A 378 19.18 1.24 15.58
CA LYS A 378 20.36 0.83 16.37
C LYS A 378 20.45 -0.68 16.54
N ASN A 379 19.31 -1.37 16.55
CA ASN A 379 19.20 -2.82 16.68
C ASN A 379 19.26 -3.56 15.33
N GLY A 380 19.71 -2.90 14.25
CA GLY A 380 19.96 -3.54 12.97
C GLY A 380 18.76 -3.58 12.02
N TRP A 381 17.61 -2.98 12.36
CA TRP A 381 16.40 -3.05 11.50
C TRP A 381 16.68 -2.59 10.06
N TRP A 382 17.48 -1.54 9.85
CA TRP A 382 17.81 -1.09 8.49
C TRP A 382 18.58 -2.15 7.69
N GLU A 383 19.67 -2.65 8.25
CA GLU A 383 20.60 -3.54 7.55
C GLU A 383 20.03 -4.97 7.42
N ASP A 384 19.43 -5.47 8.51
CA ASP A 384 19.04 -6.87 8.67
C ASP A 384 17.57 -7.15 8.36
N VAL A 385 16.71 -6.13 8.30
CA VAL A 385 15.26 -6.30 8.05
C VAL A 385 14.81 -5.50 6.83
N PHE A 386 15.16 -4.22 6.76
CA PHE A 386 14.74 -3.37 5.64
C PHE A 386 15.53 -3.67 4.36
N CYS A 387 16.84 -3.84 4.43
CA CYS A 387 17.66 -4.09 3.24
C CYS A 387 17.80 -5.57 2.86
N ASP A 388 17.38 -6.50 3.71
CA ASP A 388 17.65 -7.92 3.50
C ASP A 388 17.00 -8.48 2.23
N ASN A 389 15.74 -8.13 2.00
CA ASN A 389 14.97 -8.57 0.84
C ASN A 389 14.82 -7.51 -0.25
N VAL A 390 15.69 -6.49 -0.29
CA VAL A 390 15.69 -5.44 -1.34
C VAL A 390 16.73 -5.75 -2.41
N TYR A 391 16.31 -5.74 -3.67
CA TYR A 391 17.16 -6.09 -4.79
C TYR A 391 17.23 -4.98 -5.85
N PHE A 392 18.44 -4.58 -6.23
CA PHE A 392 18.72 -3.63 -7.30
C PHE A 392 19.13 -4.38 -8.57
N PRO A 393 18.26 -4.48 -9.59
CA PRO A 393 18.63 -5.24 -10.77
C PRO A 393 19.64 -4.46 -11.63
N MET A 394 20.50 -5.19 -12.33
CA MET A 394 21.55 -4.67 -13.22
C MET A 394 22.71 -3.91 -12.55
N SER A 395 22.67 -3.65 -11.24
CA SER A 395 23.74 -2.91 -10.53
C SER A 395 24.38 -3.68 -9.36
N GLY A 396 23.91 -4.90 -9.08
CA GLY A 396 24.60 -5.91 -8.29
C GLY A 396 24.76 -5.63 -6.79
N SER A 397 25.63 -6.42 -6.14
CA SER A 397 25.96 -6.34 -4.71
C SER A 397 26.43 -4.95 -4.26
N LYS A 398 27.05 -4.17 -5.14
CA LYS A 398 27.56 -2.83 -4.82
C LYS A 398 26.46 -1.84 -4.42
N MET A 399 25.35 -1.79 -5.16
CA MET A 399 24.25 -0.87 -4.85
C MET A 399 23.58 -1.23 -3.53
N ILE A 400 23.32 -2.53 -3.29
CA ILE A 400 22.72 -2.96 -2.02
C ILE A 400 23.68 -2.77 -0.85
N SER A 401 24.99 -3.00 -1.00
CA SER A 401 25.97 -2.67 0.03
C SER A 401 25.97 -1.17 0.32
N ALA A 402 26.01 -0.30 -0.69
CA ALA A 402 25.94 1.14 -0.47
C ALA A 402 24.61 1.57 0.18
N PHE A 403 23.51 0.88 -0.12
CA PHE A 403 22.19 1.17 0.44
C PHE A 403 22.13 0.76 1.92
N ARG A 404 22.72 -0.38 2.29
CA ARG A 404 22.90 -0.80 3.69
C ARG A 404 23.74 0.21 4.48
N GLU A 405 24.75 0.81 3.87
CA GLU A 405 25.64 1.77 4.53
C GLU A 405 25.08 3.21 4.63
N LEU A 406 23.88 3.50 4.09
CA LEU A 406 23.27 4.84 4.17
C LEU A 406 23.24 5.46 5.58
N PRO A 407 22.95 4.72 6.67
CA PRO A 407 22.97 5.28 8.03
C PRO A 407 24.34 5.77 8.49
N LYS A 408 25.43 5.26 7.88
CA LYS A 408 26.82 5.62 8.20
C LYS A 408 27.30 6.82 7.38
N ASP A 409 26.59 7.18 6.30
CA ASP A 409 26.88 8.38 5.53
C ASP A 409 26.49 9.63 6.34
N SER A 410 27.48 10.48 6.63
CA SER A 410 27.29 11.73 7.37
C SER A 410 26.21 12.65 6.79
N ARG A 411 25.99 12.61 5.46
CA ARG A 411 24.95 13.40 4.77
C ARG A 411 23.54 12.98 5.17
N TYR A 412 23.35 11.70 5.49
CA TYR A 412 22.04 11.08 5.68
C TYR A 412 21.79 10.61 7.11
N ARG A 413 22.83 10.61 7.96
CA ARG A 413 22.80 10.13 9.34
C ARG A 413 21.61 10.63 10.17
N SER A 414 21.23 11.91 10.01
CA SER A 414 20.13 12.51 10.76
C SER A 414 18.74 11.95 10.42
N ALA A 415 18.60 11.20 9.32
CA ALA A 415 17.37 10.48 8.98
C ALA A 415 17.24 9.14 9.73
N PHE A 416 18.34 8.62 10.27
CA PHE A 416 18.44 7.30 10.88
C PHE A 416 18.64 7.34 12.39
N TYR A 417 19.23 8.42 12.91
CA TYR A 417 19.53 8.57 14.33
C TYR A 417 19.01 9.90 14.86
N GLU A 418 18.78 9.93 16.17
CA GLU A 418 18.51 11.15 16.90
C GLU A 418 19.60 12.21 16.65
N LYS A 419 19.19 13.47 16.51
CA LYS A 419 20.10 14.61 16.32
C LYS A 419 20.79 15.01 17.61
#